data_AF-A0A6G6GJ93-F1
#
_entry.id   AF-A0A6G6GJ93-F1
#
_cell.length_a   1.000
_cell.length_b   1.000
_cell.length_c   1.000
_cell.angle_alpha   90.00
_cell.angle_beta   90.00
_cell.angle_gamma   90.00
#
_symmetry.space_group_name_H-M   'P 1'
#
loop_
_entity.id
_entity.type
_entity.pdbx_description
1 polymer ?
#
loop_
_entity_poly.entity_id
_entity_poly.type
_entity_poly.pdbx_seq_one_letter_code
_entity_poly.pdbx_strand_id
1 'polypeptide(L)'
;MNIRNCNFERWAENHSPEHKDRIFRELYPYAIFSKINFSEDKLGVEQKIQFNGIEYYSIIQKIELQENNRYRTLFKLSSKPKSNTQSWKNRNWDDRFQIVYSQNFDFITVFTKNEDPSKDYIKRFYKGNFQKLVANKSIPLSDLLFRTLTSTLSEDLFGKGDYYKEFELLKNGHRKLPRFKDFKIKQSNFFNPIFSQGRKLWICHSFNEEKAHRIGFYNANQCDELYVIFCNPTYTKHHRCKYPNVHIMSIYEFVAKKSEEIELTYLKQIRFLQNHLNEQEEYSEQELLKEINNPKLDSYEIYKSELMEALAIMRINPNSENQLFHYLTSMNLLNAWIGKAKKEKKDKLFSDMYFFKSYLAKTIEKLVSKDNFGAKIYLEKNLAMIELNGFQFSFHHIKMSDELNEYMNSNLNQKIEWSGQRLQPISSLLFRYSKERRKPVANNV
;
A
#
# COMPACT_ATOMS: atom_id res chain seq x y z
N MET A 1 -27.68 12.70 29.11
CA MET A 1 -27.16 13.90 28.44
C MET A 1 -26.04 13.51 27.49
N ASN A 2 -26.24 13.74 26.19
CA ASN A 2 -25.30 13.36 25.14
C ASN A 2 -24.56 14.59 24.63
N ILE A 3 -23.30 14.43 24.24
CA ILE A 3 -22.48 15.52 23.69
C ILE A 3 -22.92 15.84 22.26
N ARG A 4 -23.18 17.12 21.99
CA ARG A 4 -23.55 17.68 20.68
C ARG A 4 -22.31 17.95 19.83
N ASN A 5 -22.46 17.86 18.51
CA ASN A 5 -21.39 18.11 17.54
C ASN A 5 -20.12 17.30 17.81
N CYS A 6 -20.24 16.10 18.39
CA CYS A 6 -19.12 15.21 18.65
C CYS A 6 -18.75 14.46 17.37
N ASN A 7 -17.96 15.13 16.52
CA ASN A 7 -17.44 14.62 15.26
C ASN A 7 -16.02 15.15 15.01
N PHE A 8 -15.34 14.61 14.00
CA PHE A 8 -13.97 14.99 13.69
C PHE A 8 -13.90 16.38 13.07
N GLU A 9 -14.91 16.79 12.30
CA GLU A 9 -14.98 18.12 11.68
C GLU A 9 -14.92 19.20 12.77
N ARG A 10 -15.73 19.05 13.82
CA ARG A 10 -15.71 19.95 14.97
C ARG A 10 -14.40 19.88 15.75
N TRP A 11 -13.80 18.70 15.86
CA TRP A 11 -12.45 18.58 16.44
C TRP A 11 -11.45 19.41 15.63
N ALA A 12 -11.48 19.31 14.30
CA ALA A 12 -10.57 20.01 13.40
C ALA A 12 -10.79 21.54 13.41
N GLU A 13 -12.02 22.02 13.58
CA GLU A 13 -12.30 23.46 13.75
C GLU A 13 -11.70 24.05 15.04
N ASN A 14 -11.62 23.23 16.10
CA ASN A 14 -11.14 23.66 17.42
C ASN A 14 -9.62 23.61 17.58
N HIS A 15 -8.87 23.08 16.59
CA HIS A 15 -7.42 22.90 16.67
C HIS A 15 -6.75 23.41 15.40
N SER A 16 -5.47 23.75 15.46
CA SER A 16 -4.76 24.18 14.24
C SER A 16 -4.66 23.01 13.24
N PRO A 17 -4.68 23.31 11.92
CA PRO A 17 -4.51 22.28 10.89
C PRO A 17 -3.23 21.45 11.04
N GLU A 18 -2.17 22.06 11.60
CA GLU A 18 -0.84 21.49 11.83
C GLU A 18 -0.76 20.67 13.13
N HIS A 19 -1.88 20.45 13.83
CA HIS A 19 -1.88 19.70 15.07
C HIS A 19 -1.36 18.27 14.85
N LYS A 20 -0.20 17.94 15.44
CA LYS A 20 0.51 16.66 15.25
C LYS A 20 -0.32 15.39 15.46
N ASP A 21 -1.37 15.47 16.27
CA ASP A 21 -2.24 14.31 16.55
C ASP A 21 -3.46 14.19 15.61
N ARG A 22 -3.66 15.11 14.67
CA ARG A 22 -4.85 15.17 13.80
C ARG A 22 -5.14 13.84 13.13
N ILE A 23 -4.11 13.21 12.55
CA ILE A 23 -4.20 11.93 11.85
C ILE A 23 -4.61 10.77 12.77
N PHE A 24 -4.32 10.84 14.07
CA PHE A 24 -4.71 9.82 15.03
C PHE A 24 -6.15 10.04 15.49
N ARG A 25 -6.53 11.29 15.73
CA ARG A 25 -7.87 11.65 16.17
C ARG A 25 -8.92 11.40 15.09
N GLU A 26 -8.59 11.54 13.79
CA GLU A 26 -9.49 11.18 12.68
C GLU A 26 -10.03 9.74 12.79
N LEU A 27 -9.26 8.82 13.38
CA LEU A 27 -9.64 7.42 13.52
C LEU A 27 -10.56 7.14 14.72
N TYR A 28 -10.85 8.14 15.54
CA TYR A 28 -11.60 7.94 16.77
C TYR A 28 -13.07 7.64 16.49
N PRO A 29 -13.74 6.86 17.35
CA PRO A 29 -15.11 6.44 17.14
C PRO A 29 -16.09 7.56 17.59
N TYR A 30 -16.01 8.75 16.99
CA TYR A 30 -16.83 9.91 17.36
C TYR A 30 -18.34 9.62 17.36
N ALA A 31 -18.81 8.84 16.39
CA ALA A 31 -20.20 8.38 16.35
C ALA A 31 -20.61 7.60 17.61
N ILE A 32 -19.66 6.89 18.24
CA ILE A 32 -19.88 6.19 19.51
C ILE A 32 -19.80 7.18 20.68
N PHE A 33 -18.82 8.08 20.68
CA PHE A 33 -18.70 9.11 21.72
C PHE A 33 -19.97 9.96 21.84
N SER A 34 -20.57 10.35 20.73
CA SER A 34 -21.83 11.10 20.68
C SER A 34 -23.03 10.36 21.29
N LYS A 35 -22.95 9.04 21.41
CA LYS A 35 -24.02 8.17 21.95
C LYS A 35 -23.87 7.88 23.44
N ILE A 36 -22.71 8.18 24.03
CA ILE A 36 -22.48 8.00 25.47
C ILE A 36 -23.29 9.05 26.23
N ASN A 37 -24.01 8.63 27.26
CA ASN A 37 -24.70 9.49 28.18
C ASN A 37 -23.75 9.91 29.31
N PHE A 38 -23.38 11.19 29.33
CA PHE A 38 -22.43 11.80 30.27
C PHE A 38 -23.09 12.46 31.50
N SER A 39 -24.29 12.05 31.90
CA SER A 39 -24.90 12.51 33.15
C SER A 39 -24.25 11.85 34.37
N GLU A 40 -24.29 12.54 35.52
CA GLU A 40 -23.66 12.05 36.76
C GLU A 40 -24.24 10.72 37.26
N ASP A 41 -25.53 10.44 36.99
CA ASP A 41 -26.16 9.14 37.31
C ASP A 41 -25.60 7.96 36.51
N LYS A 42 -24.77 8.22 35.48
CA LYS A 42 -24.07 7.20 34.69
C LYS A 42 -22.61 7.00 35.11
N LEU A 43 -22.16 7.68 36.16
CA LEU A 43 -20.83 7.48 36.72
C LEU A 43 -20.70 6.04 37.26
N GLY A 44 -19.67 5.32 36.81
CA GLY A 44 -19.42 3.92 37.18
C GLY A 44 -20.37 2.90 36.55
N VAL A 45 -21.41 3.34 35.83
CA VAL A 45 -22.40 2.46 35.20
C VAL A 45 -21.97 2.12 33.78
N GLU A 46 -22.00 0.83 33.43
CA GLU A 46 -21.73 0.38 32.06
C GLU A 46 -22.87 0.76 31.12
N GLN A 47 -22.51 1.41 30.02
CA GLN A 47 -23.41 1.80 28.96
C GLN A 47 -23.14 0.95 27.73
N LYS A 48 -24.14 0.18 27.29
CA LYS A 48 -24.08 -0.64 26.09
C LYS A 48 -24.57 0.15 24.87
N ILE A 49 -23.74 0.26 23.85
CA ILE A 49 -24.03 1.01 22.61
C ILE A 49 -23.89 0.05 21.42
N GLN A 50 -24.92 -0.01 20.58
CA GLN A 50 -24.89 -0.77 19.33
C GLN A 50 -24.65 0.17 18.15
N PHE A 51 -23.64 -0.11 17.34
CA PHE A 51 -23.34 0.67 16.15
C PHE A 51 -22.68 -0.17 15.06
N ASN A 52 -23.19 -0.11 13.83
CA ASN A 52 -22.71 -0.92 12.69
C ASN A 52 -22.56 -2.42 13.00
N GLY A 53 -23.45 -2.95 13.85
CA GLY A 53 -23.45 -4.35 14.27
C GLY A 53 -22.37 -4.74 15.28
N ILE A 54 -21.62 -3.77 15.82
CA ILE A 54 -20.63 -3.96 16.89
C ILE A 54 -21.21 -3.46 18.21
N GLU A 55 -20.95 -4.23 19.29
CA GLU A 55 -21.28 -3.81 20.65
C GLU A 55 -20.09 -3.04 21.24
N TYR A 56 -20.38 -1.84 21.72
CA TYR A 56 -19.46 -1.00 22.47
C TYR A 56 -19.94 -0.92 23.92
N TYR A 57 -18.99 -0.89 24.84
CA TYR A 57 -19.24 -0.75 26.26
C TYR A 57 -18.46 0.45 26.77
N SER A 58 -19.17 1.40 27.38
CA SER A 58 -18.56 2.58 27.95
C SER A 58 -18.82 2.67 29.44
N ILE A 59 -17.79 2.96 30.22
CA ILE A 59 -17.89 3.21 31.67
C ILE A 59 -17.28 4.58 31.94
N ILE A 60 -18.11 5.50 32.42
CA ILE A 60 -17.63 6.82 32.87
C ILE A 60 -16.94 6.62 34.22
N GLN A 61 -15.69 7.05 34.30
CA GLN A 61 -14.85 6.87 35.49
C GLN A 61 -14.79 8.13 36.35
N LYS A 62 -14.84 9.31 35.72
CA LYS A 62 -14.76 10.59 36.41
C LYS A 62 -15.36 11.71 35.56
N ILE A 63 -16.13 12.60 36.16
CA ILE A 63 -16.59 13.87 35.56
C ILE A 63 -16.04 14.99 36.43
N GLU A 64 -15.41 15.99 35.83
CA GLU A 64 -14.82 17.13 36.54
C GLU A 64 -15.21 18.43 35.85
N LEU A 65 -15.81 19.37 36.59
CA LEU A 65 -15.89 20.75 36.14
C LEU A 65 -14.50 21.41 36.31
N GLN A 66 -13.94 21.90 35.22
CA GLN A 66 -12.66 22.60 35.17
C GLN A 66 -12.87 24.10 35.48
N GLU A 67 -11.81 24.79 35.90
CA GLU A 67 -11.81 26.23 36.21
C GLU A 67 -12.32 27.11 35.06
N ASN A 68 -12.15 26.66 33.81
CA ASN A 68 -12.63 27.36 32.62
C ASN A 68 -14.10 27.07 32.27
N ASN A 69 -14.90 26.60 33.24
CA ASN A 69 -16.31 26.24 33.08
C ASN A 69 -16.58 25.18 32.00
N ARG A 70 -15.63 24.26 31.80
CA ARG A 70 -15.79 23.10 30.90
C ARG A 70 -15.78 21.82 31.69
N TYR A 71 -16.55 20.83 31.24
CA TYR A 71 -16.46 19.49 31.80
C TYR A 71 -15.33 18.72 31.13
N ARG A 72 -14.57 18.00 31.95
CA ARG A 72 -13.61 16.98 31.53
C ARG A 72 -14.07 15.64 32.08
N THR A 73 -14.34 14.70 31.18
CA THR A 73 -14.84 13.38 31.54
C THR A 73 -13.87 12.30 31.11
N LEU A 74 -13.41 11.50 32.07
CA LEU A 74 -12.64 10.28 31.85
C LEU A 74 -13.59 9.10 31.71
N PHE A 75 -13.45 8.33 30.64
CA PHE A 75 -14.23 7.11 30.42
C PHE A 75 -13.39 6.00 29.79
N LYS A 76 -13.74 4.76 30.10
CA LYS A 76 -13.25 3.57 29.39
C LYS A 76 -14.21 3.27 28.24
N LEU A 77 -13.67 2.94 27.07
CA LEU A 77 -14.43 2.42 25.94
C LEU A 77 -13.81 1.10 25.48
N SER A 78 -14.63 0.05 25.42
CA SER A 78 -14.25 -1.22 24.81
C SER A 78 -15.24 -1.62 23.72
N SER A 79 -14.79 -2.44 22.77
CA SER A 79 -15.62 -2.97 21.68
C SER A 79 -15.49 -4.49 21.59
N LYS A 80 -16.61 -5.19 21.36
CA LYS A 80 -16.63 -6.64 21.11
C LYS A 80 -17.17 -6.92 19.71
N PRO A 81 -16.31 -7.04 18.68
CA PRO A 81 -16.75 -7.51 17.37
C PRO A 81 -17.24 -8.96 17.46
N LYS A 82 -18.30 -9.29 16.72
CA LYS A 82 -18.92 -10.63 16.69
C LYS A 82 -18.35 -11.54 15.60
N SER A 83 -17.46 -11.03 14.74
CA SER A 83 -16.87 -11.79 13.64
C SER A 83 -15.54 -11.19 13.17
N ASN A 84 -14.73 -12.03 12.51
CA ASN A 84 -13.49 -11.59 11.85
C ASN A 84 -13.73 -10.48 10.82
N THR A 85 -14.85 -10.53 10.10
CA THR A 85 -15.23 -9.48 9.14
C THR A 85 -15.46 -8.13 9.82
N GLN A 86 -16.05 -8.12 11.02
CA GLN A 86 -16.25 -6.89 11.78
C GLN A 86 -14.94 -6.36 12.34
N SER A 87 -14.08 -7.23 12.89
CA SER A 87 -12.72 -6.89 13.35
C SER A 87 -11.85 -6.35 12.22
N TRP A 88 -12.04 -6.84 11.00
CA TRP A 88 -11.33 -6.30 9.83
C TRP A 88 -11.87 -4.93 9.42
N LYS A 89 -13.19 -4.74 9.36
CA LYS A 89 -13.79 -3.48 8.90
C LYS A 89 -13.62 -2.32 9.88
N ASN A 90 -13.52 -2.60 11.17
CA ASN A 90 -13.53 -1.60 12.22
C ASN A 90 -12.36 -1.78 13.17
N ARG A 91 -11.93 -0.69 13.78
CA ARG A 91 -10.92 -0.74 14.83
C ARG A 91 -11.53 -1.26 16.14
N ASN A 92 -10.81 -2.16 16.79
CA ASN A 92 -11.11 -2.58 18.16
C ASN A 92 -10.58 -1.56 19.16
N TRP A 93 -11.36 -1.29 20.19
CA TRP A 93 -11.05 -0.37 21.27
C TRP A 93 -11.01 -1.11 22.60
N ASP A 94 -10.03 -0.79 23.43
CA ASP A 94 -9.99 -1.12 24.86
C ASP A 94 -9.18 -0.04 25.58
N ASP A 95 -9.64 1.20 25.45
CA ASP A 95 -8.86 2.38 25.75
C ASP A 95 -9.57 3.30 26.75
N ARG A 96 -8.78 4.16 27.40
CA ARG A 96 -9.29 5.22 28.28
C ARG A 96 -9.16 6.56 27.58
N PHE A 97 -10.29 7.27 27.50
CA PHE A 97 -10.40 8.55 26.84
C PHE A 97 -10.75 9.64 27.83
N GLN A 98 -10.27 10.84 27.57
CA GLN A 98 -10.72 12.09 28.17
C GLN A 98 -11.40 12.91 27.10
N ILE A 99 -12.67 13.27 27.35
CA ILE A 99 -13.45 14.15 26.50
C ILE A 99 -13.74 15.45 27.24
N VAL A 100 -13.64 16.57 26.52
CA VAL A 100 -13.88 17.91 27.03
C VAL A 100 -15.06 18.52 26.28
N TYR A 101 -16.00 19.09 27.02
CA TYR A 101 -17.21 19.70 26.48
C TYR A 101 -17.68 20.90 27.33
N SER A 102 -18.48 21.78 26.74
CA SER A 102 -19.06 22.94 27.42
C SER A 102 -20.15 22.53 28.41
N GLN A 103 -20.59 23.45 29.28
CA GLN A 103 -21.77 23.24 30.13
C GLN A 103 -23.06 22.97 29.34
N ASN A 104 -23.12 23.43 28.08
CA ASN A 104 -24.21 23.17 27.15
C ASN A 104 -24.06 21.85 26.38
N PHE A 105 -23.10 21.00 26.77
CA PHE A 105 -22.77 19.73 26.14
C PHE A 105 -22.23 19.85 24.71
N ASP A 106 -21.65 20.99 24.33
CA ASP A 106 -20.98 21.14 23.04
C ASP A 106 -19.57 20.54 23.09
N PHE A 107 -19.25 19.70 22.11
CA PHE A 107 -17.95 19.06 22.00
C PHE A 107 -16.80 20.07 21.78
N ILE A 108 -15.69 19.85 22.48
CA ILE A 108 -14.46 20.65 22.34
C ILE A 108 -13.30 19.77 21.85
N THR A 109 -12.92 18.74 22.62
CA THR A 109 -11.81 17.86 22.24
C THR A 109 -11.93 16.48 22.90
N VAL A 110 -11.22 15.50 22.35
CA VAL A 110 -11.09 14.15 22.92
C VAL A 110 -9.68 13.63 22.68
N PHE A 111 -9.13 12.95 23.67
CA PHE A 111 -7.80 12.33 23.60
C PHE A 111 -7.73 11.11 24.52
N THR A 112 -6.77 10.23 24.29
CA THR A 112 -6.49 9.11 25.20
C THR A 112 -5.77 9.60 26.45
N LYS A 113 -6.09 9.01 27.61
CA LYS A 113 -5.40 9.30 28.87
C LYS A 113 -3.92 8.86 28.83
N ASN A 114 -3.65 7.76 28.14
CA ASN A 114 -2.31 7.24 27.89
C ASN A 114 -1.84 7.66 26.48
N GLU A 115 -0.63 7.23 26.08
CA GLU A 115 -0.15 7.39 24.70
C GLU A 115 -1.21 6.89 23.70
N ASP A 116 -1.41 7.66 22.62
CA ASP A 116 -2.40 7.30 21.61
C ASP A 116 -2.04 5.94 21.00
N PRO A 117 -2.96 4.96 21.01
CA PRO A 117 -2.66 3.62 20.51
C PRO A 117 -2.23 3.63 19.03
N SER A 118 -2.67 4.62 18.27
CA SER A 118 -2.26 4.83 16.87
C SER A 118 -0.79 5.21 16.73
N LYS A 119 -0.23 5.97 17.68
CA LYS A 119 1.20 6.29 17.75
C LYS A 119 2.04 5.06 18.05
N ASP A 120 1.62 4.24 19.02
CA ASP A 120 2.30 2.97 19.33
C ASP A 120 2.30 2.03 18.12
N TYR A 121 1.19 1.95 17.38
CA TYR A 121 1.12 1.16 16.15
C TYR A 121 2.09 1.66 15.08
N ILE A 122 2.14 2.96 14.82
CA ILE A 122 3.08 3.54 13.84
C ILE A 122 4.53 3.29 14.26
N LYS A 123 4.86 3.53 15.53
CA LYS A 123 6.21 3.28 16.06
C LYS A 123 6.63 1.82 15.85
N ARG A 124 5.74 0.87 16.15
CA ARG A 124 5.99 -0.56 15.94
C ARG A 124 6.13 -0.91 14.46
N PHE A 125 5.31 -0.31 13.61
CA PHE A 125 5.35 -0.52 12.16
C PHE A 125 6.72 -0.12 11.58
N TYR A 126 7.24 1.06 11.89
CA TYR A 126 8.56 1.49 11.41
C TYR A 126 9.72 0.66 12.00
N LYS A 127 9.56 0.14 13.22
CA LYS A 127 10.52 -0.79 13.85
C LYS A 127 10.44 -2.23 13.31
N GLY A 128 9.49 -2.54 12.44
CA GLY A 128 9.28 -3.90 11.92
C GLY A 128 8.66 -4.87 12.94
N ASN A 129 8.10 -4.35 14.04
CA ASN A 129 7.52 -5.16 15.12
C ASN A 129 6.02 -5.41 14.85
N PHE A 130 5.71 -6.40 14.03
CA PHE A 130 4.37 -6.57 13.47
C PHE A 130 3.37 -7.36 14.33
N GLN A 131 3.80 -8.13 15.36
CA GLN A 131 2.89 -9.02 16.10
C GLN A 131 1.67 -8.29 16.69
N LYS A 132 1.87 -7.11 17.32
CA LYS A 132 0.77 -6.33 17.89
C LYS A 132 -0.16 -5.74 16.81
N LEU A 133 0.38 -5.43 15.63
CA LEU A 133 -0.40 -4.92 14.50
C LEU A 133 -1.28 -6.03 13.92
N VAL A 134 -0.74 -7.24 13.77
CA VAL A 134 -1.49 -8.41 13.30
C VAL A 134 -2.68 -8.70 14.23
N ALA A 135 -2.45 -8.66 15.55
CA ALA A 135 -3.50 -8.88 16.54
C ALA A 135 -4.62 -7.82 16.52
N ASN A 136 -4.35 -6.62 15.98
CA ASN A 136 -5.29 -5.50 15.92
C ASN A 136 -5.60 -5.06 14.47
N LYS A 137 -5.34 -5.94 13.50
CA LYS A 137 -5.44 -5.59 12.08
C LYS A 137 -6.85 -5.19 11.70
N SER A 138 -6.96 -4.07 11.01
CA SER A 138 -8.23 -3.52 10.53
C SER A 138 -7.98 -2.59 9.34
N ILE A 139 -9.02 -2.31 8.55
CA ILE A 139 -8.96 -1.35 7.43
C ILE A 139 -8.51 0.04 7.91
N PRO A 140 -9.05 0.62 9.00
CA PRO A 140 -8.58 1.92 9.50
C PRO A 140 -7.10 1.91 9.89
N LEU A 141 -6.62 0.84 10.53
CA LEU A 141 -5.20 0.71 10.87
C LEU A 141 -4.34 0.60 9.60
N SER A 142 -4.76 -0.20 8.62
CA SER A 142 -4.07 -0.32 7.34
C SER A 142 -3.93 1.04 6.68
N ASP A 143 -5.03 1.81 6.60
CA ASP A 143 -5.04 3.15 6.00
C ASP A 143 -4.16 4.15 6.73
N LEU A 144 -4.16 4.14 8.06
CA LEU A 144 -3.22 4.94 8.85
C LEU A 144 -1.77 4.63 8.49
N LEU A 145 -1.40 3.36 8.50
CA LEU A 145 -0.02 2.92 8.24
C LEU A 145 0.40 3.26 6.80
N PHE A 146 -0.49 3.05 5.83
CA PHE A 146 -0.22 3.37 4.42
C PHE A 146 -0.11 4.88 4.18
N ARG A 147 -1.00 5.69 4.78
CA ARG A 147 -0.92 7.16 4.76
C ARG A 147 0.41 7.63 5.33
N THR A 148 0.74 7.18 6.54
CA THR A 148 1.97 7.60 7.24
C THR A 148 3.21 7.22 6.44
N LEU A 149 3.27 6.00 5.90
CA LEU A 149 4.39 5.57 5.05
C LEU A 149 4.49 6.42 3.78
N THR A 150 3.37 6.67 3.10
CA THR A 150 3.36 7.50 1.89
C THR A 150 3.82 8.92 2.18
N SER A 151 3.41 9.50 3.31
CA SER A 151 3.86 10.82 3.78
C SER A 151 5.37 10.85 4.03
N THR A 152 5.90 9.90 4.80
CA THR A 152 7.35 9.79 5.06
C THR A 152 8.14 9.68 3.77
N LEU A 153 7.74 8.74 2.89
CA LEU A 153 8.39 8.56 1.60
C LEU A 153 8.30 9.81 0.72
N SER A 154 7.21 10.58 0.81
CA SER A 154 7.07 11.81 0.05
C SER A 154 8.09 12.86 0.49
N GLU A 155 8.32 13.01 1.79
CA GLU A 155 9.31 13.95 2.31
C GLU A 155 10.74 13.49 2.02
N ASP A 156 11.04 12.19 2.15
CA ASP A 156 12.36 11.64 1.79
C ASP A 156 12.68 11.87 0.29
N LEU A 157 11.67 11.78 -0.58
CA LEU A 157 11.86 11.84 -2.03
C LEU A 157 11.78 13.25 -2.62
N PHE A 158 11.02 14.15 -2.01
CA PHE A 158 10.73 15.49 -2.55
C PHE A 158 11.12 16.63 -1.60
N GLY A 159 11.59 16.33 -0.40
CA GLY A 159 11.91 17.30 0.64
C GLY A 159 10.66 17.83 1.35
N LYS A 160 10.80 18.99 2.01
CA LYS A 160 9.71 19.60 2.79
C LYS A 160 8.49 19.93 1.92
N GLY A 161 7.31 19.76 2.49
CA GLY A 161 6.04 20.11 1.88
C GLY A 161 4.92 20.23 2.91
N ASP A 162 3.72 20.55 2.42
CA ASP A 162 2.52 20.70 3.23
C ASP A 162 1.73 19.39 3.25
N TYR A 163 1.39 18.91 4.45
CA TYR A 163 0.59 17.70 4.66
C TYR A 163 -0.89 18.03 4.81
N TYR A 164 -1.76 17.32 4.08
CA TYR A 164 -3.22 17.46 4.15
C TYR A 164 -3.75 18.89 3.90
N LYS A 165 -2.93 19.76 3.29
CA LYS A 165 -3.31 21.13 2.98
C LYS A 165 -4.50 21.15 2.04
N GLU A 166 -5.48 21.97 2.39
CA GLU A 166 -6.67 22.13 1.58
C GLU A 166 -6.41 23.08 0.41
N PHE A 167 -6.86 22.70 -0.78
CA PHE A 167 -6.82 23.52 -1.98
C PHE A 167 -8.23 23.67 -2.53
N GLU A 168 -8.62 24.91 -2.80
CA GLU A 168 -9.84 25.21 -3.57
C GLU A 168 -9.69 24.65 -5.00
N LEU A 169 -10.72 24.01 -5.54
CA LEU A 169 -10.69 23.43 -6.88
C LEU A 169 -11.02 24.50 -7.93
N LEU A 170 -10.09 24.71 -8.87
CA LEU A 170 -10.25 25.72 -9.92
C LEU A 170 -11.27 25.25 -10.95
N LYS A 171 -12.29 26.06 -11.22
CA LYS A 171 -13.38 25.77 -12.18
C LYS A 171 -12.87 25.39 -13.58
N ASN A 172 -11.81 26.06 -14.03
CA ASN A 172 -11.17 25.82 -15.33
C ASN A 172 -9.97 24.87 -15.25
N GLY A 173 -9.62 24.40 -14.04
CA GLY A 173 -8.35 23.74 -13.76
C GLY A 173 -7.18 24.71 -13.68
N HIS A 174 -6.10 24.23 -13.05
CA HIS A 174 -4.76 24.81 -13.07
C HIS A 174 -4.10 24.63 -14.45
N ARG A 175 -4.42 23.53 -15.14
CA ARG A 175 -3.92 23.22 -16.48
C ARG A 175 -5.03 22.71 -17.42
N LYS A 176 -4.87 22.96 -18.72
CA LYS A 176 -5.76 22.43 -19.75
C LYS A 176 -5.43 20.96 -20.02
N LEU A 177 -6.38 20.07 -19.73
CA LEU A 177 -6.30 18.64 -20.06
C LEU A 177 -7.60 18.19 -20.74
N PRO A 178 -7.55 17.19 -21.63
CA PRO A 178 -8.75 16.68 -22.28
C PRO A 178 -9.69 16.06 -21.25
N ARG A 179 -10.97 16.45 -21.26
CA ARG A 179 -11.97 15.89 -20.34
C ARG A 179 -12.22 14.41 -20.65
N PHE A 180 -12.17 13.57 -19.63
CA PHE A 180 -12.61 12.18 -19.73
C PHE A 180 -14.14 12.12 -19.68
N LYS A 181 -14.78 11.61 -20.74
CA LYS A 181 -16.24 11.71 -20.93
C LYS A 181 -17.06 10.84 -19.96
N ASP A 182 -16.48 9.76 -19.44
CA ASP A 182 -17.24 8.72 -18.74
C ASP A 182 -17.35 8.92 -17.22
N PHE A 183 -16.66 9.91 -16.65
CA PHE A 183 -16.70 10.18 -15.21
C PHE A 183 -17.45 11.46 -14.89
N LYS A 184 -18.58 11.34 -14.19
CA LYS A 184 -19.25 12.48 -13.54
C LYS A 184 -18.38 12.95 -12.36
N ILE A 185 -17.77 14.11 -12.50
CA ILE A 185 -17.00 14.75 -11.43
C ILE A 185 -17.99 15.18 -10.34
N LYS A 186 -17.89 14.62 -9.13
CA LYS A 186 -18.58 15.18 -7.97
C LYS A 186 -18.00 16.57 -7.71
N GLN A 187 -18.86 17.58 -7.63
CA GLN A 187 -18.48 18.94 -7.28
C GLN A 187 -18.12 18.97 -5.78
N SER A 188 -16.84 18.77 -5.47
CA SER A 188 -16.26 19.32 -4.25
C SER A 188 -15.68 20.68 -4.59
N ASN A 189 -15.75 21.63 -3.67
CA ASN A 189 -15.04 22.90 -3.82
C ASN A 189 -13.58 22.78 -3.37
N PHE A 190 -13.23 21.71 -2.64
CA PHE A 190 -11.91 21.55 -2.03
C PHE A 190 -11.34 20.15 -2.25
N PHE A 191 -10.00 20.07 -2.23
CA PHE A 191 -9.25 18.83 -2.28
C PHE A 191 -8.01 18.90 -1.40
N ASN A 192 -7.69 17.80 -0.72
CA ASN A 192 -6.60 17.71 0.24
C ASN A 192 -5.68 16.55 -0.16
N PRO A 193 -4.60 16.79 -0.93
CA PRO A 193 -3.58 15.77 -1.16
C PRO A 193 -2.92 15.38 0.17
N ILE A 194 -2.38 14.16 0.26
CA ILE A 194 -1.69 13.72 1.49
C ILE A 194 -0.41 14.53 1.72
N PHE A 195 0.27 14.90 0.63
CA PHE A 195 1.46 15.75 0.62
C PHE A 195 1.41 16.68 -0.59
N SER A 196 1.90 17.91 -0.43
CA SER A 196 1.95 18.88 -1.52
C SER A 196 3.11 19.87 -1.42
N GLN A 197 3.54 20.38 -2.58
CA GLN A 197 4.37 21.57 -2.69
C GLN A 197 3.60 22.61 -3.50
N GLY A 198 2.66 23.30 -2.84
CA GLY A 198 1.68 24.14 -3.52
C GLY A 198 0.90 23.34 -4.58
N ARG A 199 0.66 23.93 -5.76
CA ARG A 199 0.10 23.22 -6.93
C ARG A 199 1.15 22.58 -7.83
N LYS A 200 2.45 22.72 -7.52
CA LYS A 200 3.53 22.15 -8.34
C LYS A 200 3.54 20.63 -8.27
N LEU A 201 3.32 20.08 -7.07
CA LEU A 201 3.34 18.65 -6.82
C LEU A 201 2.24 18.30 -5.83
N TRP A 202 1.35 17.40 -6.22
CA TRP A 202 0.39 16.75 -5.34
C TRP A 202 0.66 15.25 -5.28
N ILE A 203 0.67 14.72 -4.07
CA ILE A 203 0.76 13.28 -3.81
C ILE A 203 -0.52 12.85 -3.10
N CYS A 204 -1.09 11.76 -3.60
CA CYS A 204 -2.31 11.14 -3.11
C CYS A 204 -2.05 9.65 -2.88
N HIS A 205 -2.87 9.02 -2.05
CA HIS A 205 -2.81 7.58 -1.81
C HIS A 205 -4.14 6.89 -2.13
N SER A 206 -4.08 5.60 -2.45
CA SER A 206 -5.26 4.76 -2.63
C SER A 206 -4.91 3.29 -2.43
N PHE A 207 -5.63 2.53 -1.63
CA PHE A 207 -5.31 1.10 -1.49
C PHE A 207 -5.34 0.31 -2.79
N ASN A 208 -6.26 0.63 -3.69
CA ASN A 208 -6.47 -0.11 -4.93
C ASN A 208 -6.08 0.74 -6.13
N GLU A 209 -5.41 0.12 -7.10
CA GLU A 209 -4.95 0.76 -8.33
C GLU A 209 -6.09 1.40 -9.15
N GLU A 210 -7.24 0.75 -9.31
CA GLU A 210 -8.39 1.32 -10.03
C GLU A 210 -8.88 2.63 -9.40
N LYS A 211 -8.92 2.69 -8.07
CA LYS A 211 -9.28 3.93 -7.36
C LYS A 211 -8.19 4.99 -7.53
N ALA A 212 -6.92 4.59 -7.63
CA ALA A 212 -5.83 5.51 -7.93
C ALA A 212 -6.01 6.18 -9.31
N HIS A 213 -6.37 5.42 -10.35
CA HIS A 213 -6.67 6.02 -11.67
C HIS A 213 -7.85 6.98 -11.63
N ARG A 214 -8.91 6.68 -10.86
CA ARG A 214 -10.03 7.62 -10.68
C ARG A 214 -9.59 8.93 -10.04
N ILE A 215 -8.77 8.87 -8.98
CA ILE A 215 -8.18 10.08 -8.38
C ILE A 215 -7.37 10.86 -9.42
N GLY A 216 -6.59 10.14 -10.23
CA GLY A 216 -5.86 10.70 -11.37
C GLY A 216 -6.78 11.47 -12.31
N PHE A 217 -7.86 10.86 -12.80
CA PHE A 217 -8.79 11.54 -13.72
C PHE A 217 -9.43 12.80 -13.11
N TYR A 218 -9.79 12.76 -11.84
CA TYR A 218 -10.49 13.88 -11.18
C TYR A 218 -9.59 15.07 -10.88
N ASN A 219 -8.30 14.84 -10.61
CA ASN A 219 -7.41 15.88 -10.06
C ASN A 219 -6.25 16.25 -10.99
N ALA A 220 -6.07 15.56 -12.12
CA ALA A 220 -4.95 15.80 -13.05
C ALA A 220 -4.83 17.26 -13.50
N ASN A 221 -5.95 17.97 -13.62
CA ASN A 221 -5.97 19.33 -14.12
C ASN A 221 -5.76 20.38 -13.03
N GLN A 222 -5.54 20.01 -11.77
CA GLN A 222 -5.50 20.93 -10.62
C GLN A 222 -4.09 21.23 -10.10
N CYS A 223 -3.08 20.54 -10.64
CA CYS A 223 -1.68 20.67 -10.28
C CYS A 223 -0.77 20.44 -11.49
N ASP A 224 0.50 20.82 -11.38
CA ASP A 224 1.50 20.56 -12.41
C ASP A 224 1.80 19.07 -12.45
N GLU A 225 2.21 18.45 -11.35
CA GLU A 225 2.49 17.01 -11.24
C GLU A 225 1.60 16.33 -10.18
N LEU A 226 0.97 15.20 -10.55
CA LEU A 226 0.12 14.40 -9.66
C LEU A 226 0.67 12.99 -9.53
N TYR A 227 1.03 12.59 -8.32
CA TYR A 227 1.35 11.20 -7.99
C TYR A 227 0.18 10.59 -7.23
N VAL A 228 -0.30 9.43 -7.67
CA VAL A 228 -1.27 8.64 -6.90
C VAL A 228 -0.68 7.29 -6.61
N ILE A 229 -0.27 7.12 -5.36
CA ILE A 229 0.42 5.94 -4.86
C ILE A 229 -0.61 4.90 -4.45
N PHE A 230 -0.45 3.67 -4.94
CA PHE A 230 -1.34 2.57 -4.54
C PHE A 230 -0.63 1.40 -3.87
N CYS A 231 -1.35 0.69 -3.01
CA CYS A 231 -0.78 -0.46 -2.30
C CYS A 231 -0.99 -1.75 -3.10
N ASN A 232 -2.23 -2.03 -3.51
CA ASN A 232 -2.63 -3.28 -4.16
C ASN A 232 -2.87 -3.08 -5.66
N PRO A 233 -2.13 -3.81 -6.52
CA PRO A 233 -2.38 -3.82 -7.95
C PRO A 233 -3.71 -4.48 -8.28
N THR A 234 -4.22 -4.20 -9.49
CA THR A 234 -5.44 -4.83 -10.01
C THR A 234 -5.14 -5.65 -11.25
N TYR A 235 -5.87 -6.75 -11.44
CA TYR A 235 -5.63 -7.67 -12.56
C TYR A 235 -6.08 -7.11 -13.91
N THR A 236 -7.03 -6.17 -13.93
CA THR A 236 -7.62 -5.65 -15.18
C THR A 236 -6.95 -4.35 -15.62
N LYS A 237 -7.00 -3.99 -16.90
CA LYS A 237 -6.47 -2.72 -17.42
C LYS A 237 -7.53 -1.71 -17.86
N HIS A 238 -8.74 -1.80 -17.33
CA HIS A 238 -9.82 -0.89 -17.72
C HIS A 238 -9.60 0.53 -17.17
N HIS A 239 -9.96 1.54 -17.97
CA HIS A 239 -9.96 2.97 -17.60
C HIS A 239 -8.66 3.43 -16.91
N ARG A 240 -7.52 3.26 -17.59
CA ARG A 240 -6.23 3.74 -17.09
C ARG A 240 -6.04 5.22 -17.42
N CYS A 241 -5.89 6.06 -16.41
CA CYS A 241 -5.41 7.43 -16.56
C CYS A 241 -4.03 7.45 -17.23
N LYS A 242 -3.91 8.19 -18.33
CA LYS A 242 -2.70 8.33 -19.16
C LYS A 242 -2.32 9.80 -19.37
N TYR A 243 -2.81 10.71 -18.51
CA TYR A 243 -2.41 12.11 -18.62
C TYR A 243 -0.90 12.24 -18.37
N PRO A 244 -0.17 13.05 -19.16
CA PRO A 244 1.29 13.11 -19.09
C PRO A 244 1.85 13.48 -17.70
N ASN A 245 1.08 14.21 -16.92
CA ASN A 245 1.46 14.70 -15.60
C ASN A 245 0.93 13.88 -14.43
N VAL A 246 0.29 12.75 -14.72
CA VAL A 246 -0.26 11.87 -13.70
C VAL A 246 0.56 10.59 -13.65
N HIS A 247 1.12 10.32 -12.47
CA HIS A 247 1.90 9.13 -12.21
C HIS A 247 1.11 8.21 -11.26
N ILE A 248 0.52 7.17 -11.81
CA ILE A 248 -0.16 6.12 -11.04
C ILE A 248 0.82 4.98 -10.84
N MET A 249 1.26 4.76 -9.61
CA MET A 249 2.32 3.79 -9.32
C MET A 249 2.08 3.07 -7.99
N SER A 250 2.54 1.82 -7.90
CA SER A 250 2.52 1.12 -6.63
C SER A 250 3.47 1.79 -5.65
N ILE A 251 3.26 1.61 -4.34
CA ILE A 251 4.19 2.12 -3.33
C ILE A 251 5.60 1.54 -3.51
N TYR A 252 5.68 0.30 -4.01
CA TYR A 252 6.94 -0.35 -4.34
C TYR A 252 7.63 0.36 -5.52
N GLU A 253 6.90 0.64 -6.60
CA GLU A 253 7.42 1.42 -7.74
C GLU A 253 7.85 2.83 -7.33
N PHE A 254 7.12 3.46 -6.41
CA PHE A 254 7.38 4.81 -5.94
C PHE A 254 8.74 4.94 -5.28
N VAL A 255 9.12 3.97 -4.44
CA VAL A 255 10.44 3.94 -3.79
C VAL A 255 11.54 3.45 -4.73
N ALA A 256 11.30 2.36 -5.46
CA ALA A 256 12.32 1.72 -6.30
C ALA A 256 12.79 2.62 -7.44
N LYS A 257 11.91 3.48 -7.99
CA LYS A 257 12.28 4.42 -9.06
C LYS A 257 13.23 5.52 -8.59
N LYS A 258 13.34 5.75 -7.28
CA LYS A 258 13.99 6.94 -6.73
C LYS A 258 15.23 6.64 -5.92
N SER A 259 15.22 5.58 -5.10
CA SER A 259 16.38 5.17 -4.30
C SER A 259 16.25 3.71 -3.86
N GLU A 260 17.25 2.91 -4.19
CA GLU A 260 17.35 1.51 -3.73
C GLU A 260 17.57 1.45 -2.21
N GLU A 261 18.30 2.40 -1.64
CA GLU A 261 18.50 2.51 -0.19
C GLU A 261 17.16 2.70 0.54
N ILE A 262 16.36 3.68 0.10
CA ILE A 262 15.02 3.94 0.67
C ILE A 262 14.11 2.73 0.48
N GLU A 263 14.16 2.07 -0.67
CA GLU A 263 13.40 0.84 -0.91
C GLU A 263 13.75 -0.23 0.14
N LEU A 264 15.03 -0.50 0.37
CA LEU A 264 15.49 -1.50 1.33
C LEU A 264 15.12 -1.14 2.77
N THR A 265 15.20 0.13 3.16
CA THR A 265 14.78 0.65 4.48
C THR A 265 13.31 0.37 4.80
N TYR A 266 12.42 0.50 3.80
CA TYR A 266 10.97 0.35 3.99
C TYR A 266 10.39 -0.95 3.42
N LEU A 267 11.21 -1.87 2.94
CA LEU A 267 10.77 -3.07 2.23
C LEU A 267 9.85 -3.95 3.09
N LYS A 268 10.17 -4.13 4.39
CA LYS A 268 9.35 -4.90 5.33
C LYS A 268 7.97 -4.26 5.51
N GLN A 269 7.91 -2.94 5.64
CA GLN A 269 6.69 -2.15 5.81
C GLN A 269 5.79 -2.24 4.57
N ILE A 270 6.38 -2.07 3.38
CA ILE A 270 5.66 -2.18 2.10
C ILE A 270 5.03 -3.57 1.95
N ARG A 271 5.83 -4.62 2.14
CA ARG A 271 5.33 -6.01 2.06
C ARG A 271 4.25 -6.30 3.09
N PHE A 272 4.37 -5.77 4.32
CA PHE A 272 3.36 -5.95 5.37
C PHE A 272 2.01 -5.33 4.98
N LEU A 273 2.02 -4.13 4.37
CA LEU A 273 0.81 -3.47 3.86
C LEU A 273 0.19 -4.24 2.69
N GLN A 274 1.00 -4.70 1.74
CA GLN A 274 0.54 -5.49 0.59
C GLN A 274 -0.03 -6.84 1.00
N ASN A 275 0.50 -7.44 2.07
CA ASN A 275 -0.01 -8.68 2.65
C ASN A 275 -1.18 -8.45 3.63
N HIS A 276 -1.91 -7.33 3.53
CA HIS A 276 -3.09 -7.03 4.36
C HIS A 276 -2.82 -7.12 5.88
N LEU A 277 -1.67 -6.63 6.33
CA LEU A 277 -1.23 -6.64 7.72
C LEU A 277 -1.09 -8.05 8.32
N ASN A 278 -0.78 -9.05 7.48
CA ASN A 278 -0.38 -10.37 7.94
C ASN A 278 1.13 -10.43 8.09
N GLU A 279 1.58 -11.20 9.08
CA GLU A 279 2.99 -11.52 9.25
C GLU A 279 3.55 -12.18 7.99
N GLN A 280 4.79 -11.88 7.67
CA GLN A 280 5.47 -12.51 6.54
C GLN A 280 6.13 -13.78 7.06
N GLU A 281 5.96 -14.86 6.31
CA GLU A 281 6.76 -16.05 6.55
C GLU A 281 8.22 -15.71 6.27
N GLU A 282 9.07 -16.00 7.26
CA GLU A 282 10.52 -15.90 7.12
C GLU A 282 11.06 -17.26 6.69
N TYR A 283 11.91 -17.26 5.69
CA TYR A 283 12.54 -18.48 5.17
C TYR A 283 14.05 -18.39 5.32
N SER A 284 14.69 -19.52 5.62
CA SER A 284 16.15 -19.59 5.55
C SER A 284 16.59 -19.61 4.09
N GLU A 285 17.45 -18.65 3.71
CA GLU A 285 18.06 -18.58 2.39
C GLU A 285 18.74 -19.91 2.00
N GLN A 286 19.43 -20.54 2.95
CA GLN A 286 20.13 -21.81 2.73
C GLN A 286 19.17 -22.98 2.53
N GLU A 287 18.06 -23.01 3.28
CA GLU A 287 17.05 -24.07 3.13
C GLU A 287 16.32 -23.93 1.80
N LEU A 288 15.96 -22.71 1.40
CA LEU A 288 15.37 -22.43 0.10
C LEU A 288 16.31 -22.87 -1.03
N LEU A 289 17.60 -22.55 -0.96
CA LEU A 289 18.55 -22.93 -1.99
C LEU A 289 18.73 -24.45 -2.08
N LYS A 290 18.77 -25.16 -0.94
CA LYS A 290 18.79 -26.63 -0.91
C LYS A 290 17.56 -27.23 -1.58
N GLU A 291 16.39 -26.70 -1.26
CA GLU A 291 15.12 -27.16 -1.83
C GLU A 291 14.98 -26.80 -3.33
N ILE A 292 15.50 -25.66 -3.77
CA ILE A 292 15.55 -25.29 -5.20
C ILE A 292 16.40 -26.26 -6.01
N ASN A 293 17.56 -26.66 -5.46
CA ASN A 293 18.48 -27.57 -6.11
C ASN A 293 18.00 -29.03 -6.08
N ASN A 294 17.25 -29.41 -5.03
CA ASN A 294 16.68 -30.75 -4.86
C ASN A 294 15.21 -30.65 -4.39
N PRO A 295 14.27 -30.36 -5.30
CA PRO A 295 12.87 -30.17 -4.94
C PRO A 295 12.24 -31.46 -4.41
N LYS A 296 11.60 -31.39 -3.23
CA LYS A 296 10.84 -32.51 -2.66
C LYS A 296 9.47 -32.70 -3.31
N LEU A 297 8.93 -31.66 -3.94
CA LEU A 297 7.61 -31.65 -4.55
C LEU A 297 7.71 -31.36 -6.05
N ASP A 298 6.81 -31.93 -6.83
CA ASP A 298 6.67 -31.66 -8.26
C ASP A 298 6.26 -30.20 -8.53
N SER A 299 5.56 -29.57 -7.60
CA SER A 299 5.21 -28.16 -7.66
C SER A 299 4.91 -27.59 -6.28
N TYR A 300 5.12 -26.28 -6.13
CA TYR A 300 4.91 -25.57 -4.87
C TYR A 300 3.71 -24.62 -4.99
N GLU A 301 3.01 -24.41 -3.88
CA GLU A 301 1.90 -23.46 -3.85
C GLU A 301 2.39 -22.03 -4.09
N ILE A 302 1.61 -21.27 -4.87
CA ILE A 302 1.81 -19.84 -5.11
C ILE A 302 0.71 -19.10 -4.34
N TYR A 303 1.11 -18.35 -3.31
CA TYR A 303 0.17 -17.62 -2.48
C TYR A 303 -0.27 -16.32 -3.13
N LYS A 304 -1.49 -15.88 -2.81
CA LYS A 304 -2.05 -14.63 -3.34
C LYS A 304 -1.17 -13.42 -3.01
N SER A 305 -0.55 -13.40 -1.83
CA SER A 305 0.36 -12.33 -1.39
C SER A 305 1.59 -12.22 -2.29
N GLU A 306 2.19 -13.36 -2.67
CA GLU A 306 3.33 -13.42 -3.59
C GLU A 306 2.96 -12.89 -4.98
N LEU A 307 1.75 -13.20 -5.46
CA LEU A 307 1.26 -12.66 -6.73
C LEU A 307 1.07 -11.16 -6.71
N MET A 308 0.54 -10.60 -5.62
CA MET A 308 0.37 -9.15 -5.49
C MET A 308 1.72 -8.43 -5.45
N GLU A 309 2.71 -9.01 -4.77
CA GLU A 309 4.08 -8.49 -4.75
C GLU A 309 4.73 -8.56 -6.14
N ALA A 310 4.64 -9.71 -6.83
CA ALA A 310 5.17 -9.87 -8.19
C ALA A 310 4.50 -8.91 -9.20
N LEU A 311 3.21 -8.64 -9.05
CA LEU A 311 2.50 -7.63 -9.83
C LEU A 311 2.98 -6.20 -9.55
N ALA A 312 3.35 -5.87 -8.31
CA ALA A 312 3.94 -4.57 -8.01
C ALA A 312 5.33 -4.43 -8.65
N ILE A 313 6.11 -5.52 -8.69
CA ILE A 313 7.48 -5.55 -9.23
C ILE A 313 7.52 -5.44 -10.76
N MET A 314 6.50 -5.93 -11.47
CA MET A 314 6.53 -6.01 -12.94
C MET A 314 6.78 -4.69 -13.68
N ARG A 315 6.50 -3.55 -13.03
CA ARG A 315 6.64 -2.21 -13.59
C ARG A 315 7.99 -1.55 -13.28
N ILE A 316 8.79 -2.17 -12.42
CA ILE A 316 10.10 -1.66 -12.01
C ILE A 316 11.11 -1.99 -13.11
N ASN A 317 12.00 -1.04 -13.39
CA ASN A 317 13.15 -1.30 -14.23
C ASN A 317 14.31 -1.68 -13.30
N PRO A 318 14.85 -2.90 -13.39
CA PRO A 318 16.01 -3.30 -12.60
C PRO A 318 17.20 -2.36 -12.83
N ASN A 319 17.89 -2.00 -11.75
CA ASN A 319 19.12 -1.20 -11.78
C ASN A 319 20.35 -1.92 -11.21
N SER A 320 20.18 -3.16 -10.75
CA SER A 320 21.22 -4.01 -10.16
C SER A 320 20.95 -5.47 -10.46
N GLU A 321 21.97 -6.32 -10.34
CA GLU A 321 21.86 -7.78 -10.52
C GLU A 321 20.79 -8.39 -9.60
N ASN A 322 20.77 -7.98 -8.32
CA ASN A 322 19.79 -8.46 -7.35
C ASN A 322 18.36 -8.04 -7.70
N GLN A 323 18.17 -6.80 -8.18
CA GLN A 323 16.86 -6.36 -8.66
C GLN A 323 16.44 -7.10 -9.93
N LEU A 324 17.38 -7.38 -10.84
CA LEU A 324 17.08 -8.14 -12.06
C LEU A 324 16.67 -9.56 -11.71
N PHE A 325 17.40 -10.21 -10.80
CA PHE A 325 17.05 -11.55 -10.33
C PHE A 325 15.65 -11.57 -9.72
N HIS A 326 15.33 -10.63 -8.82
CA HIS A 326 14.00 -10.53 -8.21
C HIS A 326 12.88 -10.22 -9.23
N TYR A 327 13.19 -9.43 -10.27
CA TYR A 327 12.28 -9.17 -11.37
C TYR A 327 11.99 -10.43 -12.19
N LEU A 328 13.03 -11.17 -12.58
CA LEU A 328 12.90 -12.39 -13.38
C LEU A 328 12.16 -13.50 -12.62
N THR A 329 12.43 -13.68 -11.32
CA THR A 329 11.68 -14.63 -10.48
C THR A 329 10.22 -14.21 -10.35
N SER A 330 9.92 -12.91 -10.23
CA SER A 330 8.55 -12.39 -10.25
C SER A 330 7.83 -12.69 -11.58
N MET A 331 8.50 -12.49 -12.72
CA MET A 331 7.91 -12.78 -14.03
C MET A 331 7.68 -14.28 -14.22
N ASN A 332 8.60 -15.12 -13.73
CA ASN A 332 8.45 -16.57 -13.75
C ASN A 332 7.27 -17.04 -12.87
N LEU A 333 7.11 -16.46 -11.68
CA LEU A 333 5.97 -16.71 -10.78
C LEU A 333 4.63 -16.38 -11.46
N LEU A 334 4.52 -15.19 -12.07
CA LEU A 334 3.32 -14.78 -12.80
C LEU A 334 3.03 -15.75 -13.96
N ASN A 335 4.06 -16.15 -14.72
CA ASN A 335 3.91 -17.06 -15.84
C ASN A 335 3.46 -18.47 -15.39
N ALA A 336 4.04 -19.00 -14.30
CA ALA A 336 3.66 -20.29 -13.73
C ALA A 336 2.22 -20.28 -13.22
N TRP A 337 1.81 -19.23 -12.51
CA TRP A 337 0.46 -19.12 -11.99
C TRP A 337 -0.59 -18.99 -13.10
N ILE A 338 -0.34 -18.18 -14.14
CA ILE A 338 -1.25 -18.08 -15.29
C ILE A 338 -1.36 -19.44 -16.00
N GLY A 339 -0.25 -20.17 -16.13
CA GLY A 339 -0.24 -21.54 -16.68
C GLY A 339 -1.12 -22.51 -15.90
N LYS A 340 -1.09 -22.45 -14.56
CA LYS A 340 -1.93 -23.27 -13.68
C LYS A 340 -3.41 -22.87 -13.76
N ALA A 341 -3.71 -21.57 -13.67
CA ALA A 341 -5.09 -21.06 -13.72
C ALA A 341 -5.82 -21.45 -15.02
N LYS A 342 -5.11 -21.44 -16.15
CA LYS A 342 -5.65 -21.91 -17.44
C LYS A 342 -6.06 -23.38 -17.42
N LYS A 343 -5.23 -24.26 -16.84
CA LYS A 343 -5.53 -25.70 -16.71
C LYS A 343 -6.78 -25.93 -15.86
N GLU A 344 -6.98 -25.10 -14.83
CA GLU A 344 -8.12 -25.16 -13.93
C GLU A 344 -9.40 -24.50 -14.48
N LYS A 345 -9.40 -24.02 -15.74
CA LYS A 345 -10.52 -23.29 -16.38
C LYS A 345 -11.05 -22.12 -15.55
N LYS A 346 -10.23 -21.53 -14.68
CA LYS A 346 -10.58 -20.31 -13.93
C LYS A 346 -10.54 -19.13 -14.92
N ASP A 347 -11.73 -18.58 -15.21
CA ASP A 347 -12.16 -17.36 -15.92
C ASP A 347 -11.29 -16.63 -16.98
N LYS A 348 -11.99 -15.93 -17.89
CA LYS A 348 -11.45 -14.92 -18.84
C LYS A 348 -10.59 -13.82 -18.16
N LEU A 349 -10.83 -13.53 -16.88
CA LEU A 349 -10.12 -12.50 -16.12
C LEU A 349 -8.60 -12.74 -16.06
N PHE A 350 -8.17 -14.00 -16.18
CA PHE A 350 -6.78 -14.42 -16.01
C PHE A 350 -5.98 -14.36 -17.32
N SER A 351 -6.62 -14.46 -18.49
CA SER A 351 -5.93 -14.25 -19.78
C SER A 351 -5.50 -12.80 -19.98
N ASP A 352 -6.18 -11.84 -19.34
CA ASP A 352 -5.82 -10.43 -19.47
C ASP A 352 -4.47 -10.12 -18.79
N MET A 353 -4.03 -10.93 -17.82
CA MET A 353 -2.76 -10.73 -17.10
C MET A 353 -1.51 -10.94 -17.94
N TYR A 354 -1.59 -11.52 -19.15
CA TYR A 354 -0.44 -11.63 -20.07
C TYR A 354 0.17 -10.28 -20.44
N PHE A 355 -0.50 -9.17 -20.12
CA PHE A 355 0.08 -7.86 -20.26
C PHE A 355 1.43 -7.71 -19.53
N PHE A 356 1.75 -8.52 -18.52
CA PHE A 356 3.07 -8.46 -17.86
C PHE A 356 4.21 -8.65 -18.87
N LYS A 357 4.00 -9.45 -19.92
CA LYS A 357 4.99 -9.68 -20.99
C LYS A 357 5.33 -8.41 -21.76
N SER A 358 4.44 -7.42 -21.79
CA SER A 358 4.74 -6.10 -22.37
C SER A 358 5.73 -5.30 -21.54
N TYR A 359 5.76 -5.49 -20.21
CA TYR A 359 6.77 -4.89 -19.36
C TYR A 359 8.08 -5.68 -19.45
N LEU A 360 8.00 -7.02 -19.45
CA LEU A 360 9.17 -7.88 -19.64
C LEU A 360 9.91 -7.58 -20.96
N ALA A 361 9.19 -7.44 -22.07
CA ALA A 361 9.79 -7.08 -23.37
C ALA A 361 10.60 -5.77 -23.27
N LYS A 362 10.02 -4.73 -22.65
CA LYS A 362 10.71 -3.44 -22.42
C LYS A 362 11.92 -3.56 -21.51
N THR A 363 11.88 -4.46 -20.53
CA THR A 363 13.04 -4.73 -19.69
C THR A 363 14.13 -5.40 -20.50
N ILE A 364 13.81 -6.42 -21.30
CA ILE A 364 14.78 -7.10 -22.18
C ILE A 364 15.40 -6.11 -23.16
N GLU A 365 14.61 -5.23 -23.79
CA GLU A 365 15.09 -4.15 -24.67
C GLU A 365 16.17 -3.29 -24.01
N LYS A 366 15.99 -2.96 -22.72
CA LYS A 366 17.00 -2.22 -21.95
C LYS A 366 18.24 -3.04 -21.66
N LEU A 367 18.06 -4.32 -21.31
CA LEU A 367 19.17 -5.20 -20.99
C LEU A 367 20.09 -5.43 -22.19
N VAL A 368 19.52 -5.53 -23.40
CA VAL A 368 20.31 -5.72 -24.62
C VAL A 368 20.97 -4.43 -25.13
N SER A 369 20.49 -3.24 -24.70
CA SER A 369 20.94 -1.95 -25.23
C SER A 369 21.89 -1.16 -24.34
N LYS A 370 21.87 -1.35 -23.01
CA LYS A 370 22.61 -0.47 -22.07
C LYS A 370 23.42 -1.18 -21.00
N ASP A 371 22.82 -2.15 -20.32
CA ASP A 371 23.43 -2.85 -19.18
C ASP A 371 22.66 -4.15 -18.96
N ASN A 372 23.37 -5.28 -18.87
CA ASN A 372 22.75 -6.59 -18.66
C ASN A 372 22.97 -7.14 -17.24
N PHE A 373 23.68 -6.43 -16.36
CA PHE A 373 24.01 -6.89 -15.00
C PHE A 373 24.62 -8.29 -14.97
N GLY A 374 25.44 -8.65 -15.97
CA GLY A 374 26.04 -9.98 -16.10
C GLY A 374 25.08 -11.07 -16.61
N ALA A 375 23.84 -10.73 -16.98
CA ALA A 375 22.91 -11.68 -17.57
C ALA A 375 23.30 -12.03 -19.02
N LYS A 376 23.27 -13.32 -19.35
CA LYS A 376 23.36 -13.76 -20.75
C LYS A 376 21.94 -13.80 -21.34
N ILE A 377 21.78 -13.29 -22.56
CA ILE A 377 20.48 -13.18 -23.21
C ILE A 377 20.56 -13.82 -24.59
N TYR A 378 19.68 -14.79 -24.82
CA TYR A 378 19.45 -15.41 -26.12
C TYR A 378 18.00 -15.20 -26.56
N LEU A 379 17.81 -14.72 -27.79
CA LEU A 379 16.52 -14.53 -28.43
C LEU A 379 16.39 -15.46 -29.63
N GLU A 380 15.24 -16.13 -29.75
CA GLU A 380 14.88 -16.92 -30.92
C GLU A 380 13.39 -16.74 -31.23
N LYS A 381 13.08 -16.11 -32.36
CA LYS A 381 11.71 -15.74 -32.77
C LYS A 381 11.00 -14.90 -31.70
N ASN A 382 10.16 -15.52 -30.87
CA ASN A 382 9.42 -14.88 -29.78
C ASN A 382 9.72 -15.53 -28.41
N LEU A 383 10.81 -16.30 -28.32
CA LEU A 383 11.36 -16.86 -27.10
C LEU A 383 12.52 -15.99 -26.63
N ALA A 384 12.50 -15.59 -25.37
CA ALA A 384 13.66 -15.04 -24.67
C ALA A 384 14.15 -16.04 -23.62
N MET A 385 15.45 -16.32 -23.63
CA MET A 385 16.15 -17.07 -22.61
C MET A 385 17.18 -16.16 -21.93
N ILE A 386 17.11 -16.07 -20.61
CA ILE A 386 17.94 -15.19 -19.80
C ILE A 386 18.61 -16.03 -18.71
N GLU A 387 19.94 -16.10 -18.73
CA GLU A 387 20.73 -16.78 -17.70
C GLU A 387 21.30 -15.75 -16.73
N LEU A 388 21.00 -15.92 -15.44
CA LEU A 388 21.48 -15.08 -14.36
C LEU A 388 21.62 -15.91 -13.09
N ASN A 389 22.76 -15.78 -12.38
CA ASN A 389 23.02 -16.48 -11.13
C ASN A 389 22.85 -18.01 -11.20
N GLY A 390 23.20 -18.60 -12.35
CA GLY A 390 23.05 -20.03 -12.62
C GLY A 390 21.60 -20.47 -12.93
N PHE A 391 20.64 -19.55 -12.96
CA PHE A 391 19.24 -19.84 -13.30
C PHE A 391 18.93 -19.40 -14.73
N GLN A 392 18.24 -20.27 -15.48
CA GLN A 392 17.82 -20.01 -16.85
C GLN A 392 16.32 -19.74 -16.92
N PHE A 393 15.96 -18.47 -17.07
CA PHE A 393 14.58 -18.03 -17.22
C PHE A 393 14.18 -18.05 -18.70
N SER A 394 13.09 -18.73 -19.01
CA SER A 394 12.57 -18.79 -20.38
C SER A 394 11.14 -18.23 -20.46
N PHE A 395 10.94 -17.36 -21.45
CA PHE A 395 9.66 -16.72 -21.70
C PHE A 395 9.29 -16.80 -23.17
N HIS A 396 8.20 -17.51 -23.47
CA HIS A 396 7.62 -17.57 -24.81
C HIS A 396 6.67 -16.39 -25.06
N HIS A 397 6.42 -16.09 -26.33
CA HIS A 397 5.51 -15.02 -26.78
C HIS A 397 5.90 -13.63 -26.25
N ILE A 398 7.20 -13.33 -26.24
CA ILE A 398 7.68 -11.97 -26.04
C ILE A 398 7.35 -11.15 -27.28
N LYS A 399 6.88 -9.91 -27.06
CA LYS A 399 6.65 -8.98 -28.16
C LYS A 399 8.00 -8.48 -28.65
N MET A 400 8.32 -8.73 -29.91
CA MET A 400 9.54 -8.26 -30.55
C MET A 400 9.37 -6.80 -31.02
N SER A 401 10.31 -5.96 -30.64
CA SER A 401 10.53 -4.62 -31.19
C SER A 401 11.67 -4.63 -32.20
N ASP A 402 11.88 -3.51 -32.87
CA ASP A 402 12.96 -3.36 -33.84
C ASP A 402 14.32 -3.58 -33.16
N GLU A 403 14.51 -3.03 -31.95
CA GLU A 403 15.73 -3.22 -31.15
C GLU A 403 15.97 -4.69 -30.76
N LEU A 404 14.92 -5.44 -30.39
CA LEU A 404 15.05 -6.86 -30.08
C LEU A 404 15.34 -7.71 -31.33
N ASN A 405 14.77 -7.33 -32.48
CA ASN A 405 15.05 -7.99 -33.75
C ASN A 405 16.48 -7.74 -34.22
N GLU A 406 16.99 -6.51 -34.06
CA GLU A 406 18.38 -6.17 -34.33
C GLU A 406 19.33 -6.98 -33.44
N TYR A 407 19.08 -7.03 -32.13
CA TYR A 407 19.86 -7.85 -31.21
C TYR A 407 19.85 -9.34 -31.62
N MET A 408 18.67 -9.90 -31.93
CA MET A 408 18.50 -11.31 -32.31
C MET A 408 19.34 -11.68 -33.54
N ASN A 409 19.53 -10.77 -34.48
CA ASN A 409 20.35 -10.97 -35.69
C ASN A 409 21.83 -10.57 -35.51
N SER A 410 22.21 -10.08 -34.33
CA SER A 410 23.57 -9.65 -34.04
C SER A 410 24.45 -10.81 -33.56
N ASN A 411 25.77 -10.63 -33.66
CA ASN A 411 26.76 -11.58 -33.13
C ASN A 411 26.75 -11.67 -31.59
N LEU A 412 26.05 -10.76 -30.90
CA LEU A 412 25.91 -10.77 -29.45
C LEU A 412 24.85 -11.78 -28.98
N ASN A 413 23.94 -12.21 -29.86
CA ASN A 413 22.90 -13.20 -29.56
C ASN A 413 23.47 -14.62 -29.50
N GLN A 414 24.30 -14.90 -28.50
CA GLN A 414 24.92 -16.20 -28.32
C GLN A 414 23.92 -17.21 -27.74
N LYS A 415 23.88 -18.40 -28.36
CA LYS A 415 23.00 -19.48 -27.91
C LYS A 415 23.37 -19.91 -26.48
N ILE A 416 22.37 -19.97 -25.61
CA ILE A 416 22.51 -20.52 -24.26
C ILE A 416 22.11 -22.00 -24.32
N GLU A 417 22.95 -22.89 -23.80
CA GLU A 417 22.63 -24.32 -23.67
C GLU A 417 21.71 -24.53 -22.47
N TRP A 418 20.61 -25.25 -22.67
CA TRP A 418 19.63 -25.47 -21.59
C TRP A 418 20.17 -26.43 -20.54
N SER A 419 20.13 -26.04 -19.27
CA SER A 419 20.64 -26.81 -18.13
C SER A 419 19.79 -28.02 -17.76
N GLY A 420 18.62 -28.21 -18.40
CA GLY A 420 17.70 -29.31 -18.10
C GLY A 420 16.68 -29.01 -16.98
N GLN A 421 16.85 -27.91 -16.22
CA GLN A 421 15.95 -27.57 -15.13
C GLN A 421 14.79 -26.68 -15.61
N ARG A 422 13.56 -27.06 -15.24
CA ARG A 422 12.36 -26.22 -15.45
C ARG A 422 12.08 -25.38 -14.21
N LEU A 423 12.03 -24.06 -14.36
CA LEU A 423 11.85 -23.15 -13.22
C LEU A 423 10.39 -22.86 -12.83
N GLN A 424 9.41 -23.14 -13.69
CA GLN A 424 8.00 -22.88 -13.39
C GLN A 424 7.46 -23.69 -12.19
N PRO A 425 7.76 -24.99 -12.04
CA PRO A 425 7.25 -25.78 -10.91
C PRO A 425 7.79 -25.33 -9.53
N ILE A 426 8.99 -24.75 -9.51
CA ILE A 426 9.66 -24.21 -8.31
C ILE A 426 9.59 -22.67 -8.23
N SER A 427 8.68 -22.04 -8.98
CA SER A 427 8.63 -20.59 -9.11
C SER A 427 8.42 -19.84 -7.80
N SER A 428 7.62 -20.37 -6.86
CA SER A 428 7.45 -19.77 -5.54
C SER A 428 8.71 -19.87 -4.68
N LEU A 429 9.45 -20.97 -4.75
CA LEU A 429 10.74 -21.09 -4.05
C LEU A 429 11.74 -20.06 -4.56
N LEU A 430 11.88 -19.92 -5.88
CA LEU A 430 12.76 -18.92 -6.50
C LEU A 430 12.37 -17.50 -6.11
N PHE A 431 11.08 -17.20 -6.09
CA PHE A 431 10.58 -15.91 -5.65
C PHE A 431 10.94 -15.64 -4.19
N ARG A 432 10.65 -16.56 -3.27
CA ARG A 432 11.03 -16.47 -1.85
C ARG A 432 12.54 -16.31 -1.67
N TYR A 433 13.34 -17.09 -2.40
CA TYR A 433 14.80 -17.02 -2.36
C TYR A 433 15.31 -15.65 -2.78
N SER A 434 14.77 -15.10 -3.87
CA SER A 434 15.10 -13.73 -4.29
C SER A 434 14.69 -12.67 -3.26
N LYS A 435 13.64 -12.90 -2.47
CA LYS A 435 13.23 -11.99 -1.39
C LYS A 435 14.21 -12.00 -0.23
N GLU A 436 14.68 -13.16 0.19
CA GLU A 436 15.64 -13.30 1.29
C GLU A 436 17.02 -12.73 0.95
N ARG A 437 17.41 -12.79 -0.33
CA ARG A 437 18.64 -12.14 -0.83
C ARG A 437 18.59 -10.62 -0.78
N ARG A 438 17.38 -10.03 -0.79
CA ARG A 438 17.19 -8.57 -0.66
C ARG A 438 17.02 -8.20 0.82
N LYS A 439 18.13 -8.16 1.55
CA LYS A 439 18.11 -7.83 2.99
C LYS A 439 17.87 -6.33 3.19
N PRO A 440 16.91 -5.94 4.04
CA PRO A 440 16.74 -4.56 4.47
C PRO A 440 18.02 -4.02 5.10
N VAL A 441 18.33 -2.74 4.88
CA VAL A 441 19.32 -2.04 5.70
C VAL A 441 18.73 -1.88 7.10
N ALA A 442 19.52 -2.07 8.15
CA ALA A 442 19.03 -1.93 9.52
C ALA A 442 18.50 -0.52 9.76
N ASN A 443 17.24 -0.38 10.16
CA ASN A 443 16.64 0.90 10.52
C ASN A 443 17.24 1.38 11.85
N ASN A 444 18.12 2.37 11.79
CA ASN A 444 18.49 3.19 12.94
C ASN A 444 17.39 4.25 13.16
N VAL A 445 16.21 3.83 13.66
CA VAL A 445 15.09 4.76 14.02
C VAL A 445 14.66 4.61 15.48
#